data_AF-A0A1B4G832-F1
#
_entry.id   AF-A0A1B4G832-F1
#
_cell.length_a   1.000
_cell.length_b   1.000
_cell.length_c   1.000
_cell.angle_alpha   90.00
_cell.angle_beta   90.00
_cell.angle_gamma   90.00
#
_symmetry.space_group_name_H-M   'P 1'
#
loop_
_entity.id
_entity.type
_entity.pdbx_description
1 polymer ?
#
loop_
_entity_poly.entity_id
_entity_poly.type
_entity_poly.pdbx_seq_one_letter_code
_entity_poly.pdbx_strand_id
1 'polypeptide(L)'
;MQGTVNLWPLIGVAVIVAGFALRFNPMLIVATAAIATAASAHFPPERILAAIGAGFLKTRNIPLIILLPLAVIGLLERHGLRERAQAWIANIKAATAGRLLIIYLLVRELTAAVGLTGLGGHPQMVRPLIAPMAEGAAENRFGPLPDATRHRLRAYAAATDNVGLFFGEDIFVAFGAIVLMVTFLKEAGIVVEPMHVALWGIPTALSAFLIHGFRLWLLDRRLEREMRALTAPRAANATTAAAADQGGRA
;
A
#
# COMPACT_ATOMS: atom_id res chain seq x y z
N MET A 1 20.98 23.63 -46.04
CA MET A 1 20.39 22.29 -46.25
C MET A 1 19.38 22.05 -45.14
N GLN A 2 18.09 22.06 -45.45
CA GLN A 2 17.03 21.79 -44.47
C GLN A 2 17.08 20.31 -44.12
N GLY A 3 17.55 19.99 -42.90
CA GLY A 3 17.53 18.62 -42.40
C GLY A 3 16.09 18.20 -42.14
N THR A 4 15.54 17.35 -43.01
CA THR A 4 14.24 16.73 -42.76
C THR A 4 14.34 15.86 -41.51
N VAL A 5 13.71 16.29 -40.41
CA VAL A 5 13.67 15.54 -39.16
C VAL A 5 12.85 14.27 -39.41
N ASN A 6 13.48 13.10 -39.33
CA ASN A 6 12.79 11.82 -39.47
C ASN A 6 11.99 11.54 -38.19
N LEU A 7 10.65 11.63 -38.28
CA LEU A 7 9.72 11.43 -37.16
C LEU A 7 9.24 9.97 -37.03
N TRP A 8 9.54 9.08 -37.97
CA TRP A 8 9.14 7.67 -37.93
C TRP A 8 9.55 6.92 -36.63
N PRO A 9 10.70 7.22 -36.00
CA PRO A 9 11.05 6.63 -34.69
C PRO A 9 10.03 6.91 -33.57
N LEU A 10 9.17 7.94 -33.70
CA LEU A 10 8.12 8.24 -32.73
C LEU A 10 6.98 7.22 -32.72
N ILE A 11 6.92 6.28 -33.67
CA ILE A 11 5.94 5.19 -33.67
C ILE A 11 5.94 4.43 -32.34
N GLY A 12 7.10 4.29 -31.67
CA GLY A 12 7.14 3.66 -30.35
C GLY A 12 6.28 4.37 -29.31
N VAL A 13 6.17 5.71 -29.36
CA VAL A 13 5.29 6.47 -28.45
C VAL A 13 3.83 6.12 -28.73
N ALA A 14 3.43 6.01 -30.00
CA ALA A 14 2.08 5.59 -30.36
C ALA A 14 1.78 4.15 -29.89
N VAL A 15 2.75 3.23 -29.99
CA VAL A 15 2.65 1.86 -29.45
C VAL A 15 2.44 1.88 -27.94
N ILE A 16 3.18 2.73 -27.21
CA ILE A 16 3.02 2.89 -25.76
C ILE A 16 1.61 3.39 -25.42
N VAL A 17 1.14 4.46 -26.08
CA VAL A 17 -0.17 5.05 -25.84
C VAL A 17 -1.29 4.06 -26.13
N ALA A 18 -1.25 3.38 -27.28
CA ALA A 18 -2.24 2.37 -27.64
C ALA A 18 -2.22 1.17 -26.69
N GLY A 19 -1.04 0.68 -26.33
CA GLY A 19 -0.87 -0.44 -25.42
C GLY A 19 -1.47 -0.16 -24.02
N PHE A 20 -1.19 1.01 -23.46
CA PHE A 20 -1.77 1.41 -22.17
C PHE A 20 -3.26 1.68 -22.25
N ALA A 21 -3.76 2.28 -23.34
CA ALA A 21 -5.19 2.47 -23.57
C ALA A 21 -5.94 1.13 -23.62
N LEU A 22 -5.35 0.12 -24.24
CA LEU A 22 -5.87 -1.25 -24.32
C LEU A 22 -5.59 -2.09 -23.05
N ARG A 23 -4.90 -1.52 -22.05
CA ARG A 23 -4.54 -2.19 -20.77
C ARG A 23 -3.74 -3.48 -20.95
N PHE A 24 -2.89 -3.55 -21.98
CA PHE A 24 -1.96 -4.67 -22.15
C PHE A 24 -0.85 -4.66 -21.10
N ASN A 25 -0.11 -5.76 -21.01
CA ASN A 25 1.00 -5.90 -20.06
C ASN A 25 2.08 -4.84 -20.32
N PRO A 26 2.42 -3.98 -19.34
CA PRO A 26 3.42 -2.93 -19.49
C PRO A 26 4.78 -3.41 -20.03
N MET A 27 5.24 -4.59 -19.61
CA MET A 27 6.52 -5.14 -20.08
C MET A 27 6.50 -5.46 -21.57
N LEU A 28 5.39 -6.03 -22.06
CA LEU A 28 5.23 -6.30 -23.49
C LEU A 28 5.15 -5.00 -24.29
N ILE A 29 4.38 -4.03 -23.80
CA ILE A 29 4.23 -2.72 -24.44
C ILE A 29 5.60 -2.05 -24.61
N VAL A 30 6.41 -1.99 -23.54
CA VAL A 30 7.74 -1.36 -23.57
C VAL A 30 8.69 -2.11 -24.51
N ALA A 31 8.70 -3.44 -24.49
CA ALA A 31 9.54 -4.24 -25.37
C ALA A 31 9.17 -4.05 -26.85
N THR A 32 7.87 -4.11 -27.19
CA THR A 32 7.39 -3.89 -28.55
C THR A 32 7.65 -2.47 -29.03
N ALA A 33 7.47 -1.46 -28.16
CA ALA A 33 7.78 -0.07 -28.49
C ALA A 33 9.27 0.14 -28.76
N ALA A 34 10.16 -0.45 -27.97
CA ALA A 34 11.61 -0.37 -28.20
C ALA A 34 12.00 -0.97 -29.57
N ILE A 35 11.43 -2.13 -29.91
CA ILE A 35 11.66 -2.79 -31.21
C ILE A 35 11.08 -1.93 -32.35
N ALA A 36 9.84 -1.45 -32.22
CA ALA A 36 9.17 -0.65 -33.25
C ALA A 36 9.92 0.67 -33.53
N THR A 37 10.40 1.35 -32.49
CA THR A 37 11.23 2.56 -32.60
C THR A 37 12.52 2.27 -33.36
N ALA A 38 13.25 1.21 -32.97
CA ALA A 38 14.53 0.88 -33.57
C ALA A 38 14.38 0.41 -35.03
N ALA A 39 13.34 -0.37 -35.34
CA ALA A 39 12.99 -0.77 -36.70
C ALA A 39 12.61 0.43 -37.58
N SER A 40 11.83 1.37 -37.04
CA SER A 40 11.44 2.61 -37.75
C SER A 40 12.62 3.58 -37.96
N ALA A 41 13.69 3.43 -37.18
CA ALA A 41 14.97 4.12 -37.38
C ALA A 41 15.91 3.39 -38.36
N HIS A 42 15.44 2.32 -39.02
CA HIS A 42 16.22 1.46 -39.92
C HIS A 42 17.46 0.84 -39.27
N PHE A 43 17.40 0.53 -37.98
CA PHE A 43 18.48 -0.21 -37.34
C PHE A 43 18.44 -1.67 -37.81
N PRO A 44 19.59 -2.26 -38.19
CA PRO A 44 19.62 -3.66 -38.55
C PRO A 44 19.42 -4.54 -37.30
N PRO A 45 18.90 -5.77 -37.43
CA PRO A 45 18.49 -6.60 -36.29
C PRO A 45 19.58 -6.81 -35.23
N GLU A 46 20.83 -6.99 -35.68
CA GLU A 46 21.99 -7.13 -34.81
C GLU A 46 22.23 -5.89 -33.94
N ARG A 47 21.99 -4.69 -34.47
CA ARG A 47 22.13 -3.42 -33.74
C ARG A 47 21.00 -3.23 -32.74
N ILE A 48 19.79 -3.69 -33.07
CA ILE A 48 18.65 -3.70 -32.14
C ILE A 48 18.96 -4.60 -30.94
N LEU A 49 19.40 -5.85 -31.19
CA LEU A 49 19.80 -6.77 -30.12
C LEU A 49 20.96 -6.22 -29.29
N ALA A 50 21.99 -5.68 -29.95
CA ALA A 50 23.15 -5.10 -29.27
C ALA A 50 22.76 -3.90 -28.39
N ALA A 51 21.85 -3.03 -28.86
CA ALA A 51 21.37 -1.89 -28.08
C ALA A 51 20.57 -2.32 -26.85
N ILE A 52 19.70 -3.31 -26.99
CA ILE A 52 18.95 -3.90 -25.87
C ILE A 52 19.93 -4.53 -24.86
N GLY A 53 20.86 -5.36 -25.33
CA GLY A 53 21.87 -6.02 -24.48
C GLY A 53 22.78 -5.02 -23.76
N ALA A 54 23.22 -3.96 -24.45
CA ALA A 54 24.01 -2.89 -23.85
C ALA A 54 23.20 -2.14 -22.78
N GLY A 55 21.91 -1.89 -23.01
CA GLY A 55 21.00 -1.32 -22.02
C GLY A 55 20.88 -2.17 -20.76
N PHE A 56 20.70 -3.48 -20.91
CA PHE A 56 20.68 -4.43 -19.78
C PHE A 56 22.00 -4.42 -19.00
N LEU A 57 23.15 -4.47 -19.70
CA LEU A 57 24.47 -4.46 -19.06
C LEU A 57 24.76 -3.14 -18.34
N LYS A 58 24.41 -2.00 -18.93
CA LYS A 58 24.57 -0.67 -18.32
C LYS A 58 23.75 -0.52 -17.03
N THR A 59 22.66 -1.28 -16.94
CA THR A 59 21.70 -1.25 -15.85
C THR A 59 21.85 -2.46 -14.92
N ARG A 60 22.88 -3.32 -15.10
CA ARG A 60 23.16 -4.56 -14.34
C ARG A 60 23.01 -4.46 -12.83
N ASN A 61 23.43 -3.34 -12.25
CA ASN A 61 23.41 -3.16 -10.80
C ASN A 61 21.96 -3.13 -10.25
N ILE A 62 21.00 -2.74 -11.08
CA ILE A 62 19.59 -2.64 -10.71
C ILE A 62 18.94 -4.01 -10.50
N PRO A 63 19.02 -4.97 -11.46
CA PRO A 63 18.58 -6.33 -11.22
C PRO A 63 19.22 -6.95 -9.97
N LEU A 64 20.52 -6.71 -9.71
CA LEU A 64 21.19 -7.25 -8.52
C LEU A 64 20.62 -6.68 -7.21
N ILE A 65 20.37 -5.36 -7.17
CA ILE A 65 19.75 -4.70 -6.01
C ILE A 65 18.34 -5.24 -5.77
N ILE A 66 17.58 -5.60 -6.80
CA ILE A 66 16.22 -6.13 -6.65
C ILE A 66 16.22 -7.65 -6.34
N LEU A 67 16.98 -8.45 -7.09
CA LEU A 67 16.96 -9.91 -6.99
C LEU A 67 17.51 -10.43 -5.66
N LEU A 68 18.58 -9.81 -5.15
CA LEU A 68 19.27 -10.34 -3.97
C LEU A 68 18.41 -10.20 -2.71
N PRO A 69 17.80 -9.04 -2.40
CA PRO A 69 16.80 -8.94 -1.33
C PRO A 69 15.59 -9.85 -1.57
N LEU A 70 15.10 -9.97 -2.81
CA LEU A 70 13.96 -10.84 -3.11
C LEU A 70 14.27 -12.31 -2.79
N ALA A 71 15.47 -12.80 -3.09
CA ALA A 71 15.90 -14.15 -2.74
C ALA A 71 15.96 -14.36 -1.21
N VAL A 72 16.46 -13.37 -0.47
CA VAL A 72 16.48 -13.39 1.00
C VAL A 72 15.06 -13.41 1.56
N ILE A 73 14.18 -12.53 1.09
CA ILE A 73 12.77 -12.46 1.50
C ILE A 73 12.06 -13.79 1.18
N GLY A 74 12.24 -14.33 -0.03
CA GLY A 74 11.67 -15.62 -0.42
C GLY A 74 12.15 -16.78 0.45
N LEU A 75 13.42 -16.76 0.88
CA LEU A 75 13.95 -17.75 1.81
C LEU A 75 13.28 -17.62 3.20
N LEU A 76 13.13 -16.39 3.70
CA LEU A 76 12.48 -16.12 4.98
C LEU A 76 11.00 -16.54 4.96
N GLU A 77 10.28 -16.23 3.89
CA GLU A 77 8.89 -16.65 3.69
C GLU A 77 8.76 -18.17 3.63
N ARG A 78 9.64 -18.85 2.88
CA ARG A 78 9.67 -20.32 2.82
C ARG A 78 9.87 -20.96 4.19
N HIS A 79 10.65 -20.32 5.07
CA HIS A 79 10.87 -20.82 6.43
C HIS A 79 9.74 -20.49 7.39
N GLY A 80 8.67 -19.84 6.96
CA GLY A 80 7.48 -19.58 7.77
C GLY A 80 7.51 -18.25 8.52
N LEU A 81 8.26 -17.25 8.03
CA LEU A 81 8.31 -15.93 8.64
C LEU A 81 6.91 -15.30 8.74
N ARG A 82 6.08 -15.50 7.71
CA ARG A 82 4.70 -14.98 7.65
C ARG A 82 3.83 -15.57 8.74
N GLU A 83 3.84 -16.88 8.91
CA GLU A 83 3.04 -17.61 9.89
C GLU A 83 3.47 -17.22 11.32
N ARG A 84 4.77 -17.03 11.54
CA ARG A 84 5.31 -16.53 12.82
C ARG A 84 4.89 -15.09 13.09
N ALA A 85 4.94 -14.21 12.08
CA ALA A 85 4.49 -12.83 12.21
C ALA A 85 2.99 -12.75 12.54
N GLN A 86 2.17 -13.57 11.86
CA GLN A 86 0.73 -13.69 12.15
C GLN A 86 0.48 -14.18 13.58
N ALA A 87 1.15 -15.25 14.02
CA ALA A 87 1.03 -15.77 15.38
C ALA A 87 1.46 -14.75 16.43
N TRP A 88 2.53 -13.98 16.16
CA TRP A 88 2.98 -12.92 17.05
C TRP A 88 1.97 -11.77 17.13
N ILE A 89 1.44 -11.31 16.00
CA ILE A 89 0.40 -10.27 15.94
C ILE A 89 -0.87 -10.72 16.66
N ALA A 90 -1.28 -11.98 16.52
CA ALA A 90 -2.45 -12.55 17.19
C ALA A 90 -2.35 -12.48 18.72
N ASN A 91 -1.13 -12.49 19.27
CA ASN A 91 -0.87 -12.40 20.71
C ASN A 91 -0.86 -10.96 21.25
N ILE A 92 -1.01 -9.95 20.39
CA ILE A 92 -1.02 -8.54 20.81
C ILE A 92 -2.29 -8.27 21.62
N LYS A 93 -2.11 -8.07 22.93
CA LYS A 93 -3.19 -7.64 23.84
C LYS A 93 -3.29 -6.11 23.82
N ALA A 94 -4.24 -5.60 23.03
CA ALA A 94 -4.58 -4.18 23.01
C ALA A 94 -5.95 -3.96 23.66
N ALA A 95 -6.05 -2.91 24.49
CA ALA A 95 -7.29 -2.59 25.22
C ALA A 95 -8.38 -1.96 24.32
N THR A 96 -8.02 -1.43 23.15
CA THR A 96 -8.95 -0.76 22.23
C THR A 96 -8.63 -1.10 20.77
N ALA A 97 -9.63 -1.03 19.91
CA ALA A 97 -9.49 -1.27 18.48
C ALA A 97 -8.51 -0.26 17.82
N GLY A 98 -8.58 1.02 18.19
CA GLY A 98 -7.65 2.03 17.68
C GLY A 98 -6.20 1.74 18.05
N ARG A 99 -5.92 1.39 19.31
CA ARG A 99 -4.56 1.03 19.76
C ARG A 99 -4.04 -0.22 19.05
N LEU A 100 -4.87 -1.24 18.88
CA LEU A 100 -4.51 -2.43 18.11
C LEU A 100 -4.06 -2.04 16.70
N LEU A 101 -4.85 -1.21 16.01
CA LEU A 101 -4.56 -0.77 14.66
C LEU A 101 -3.31 0.13 14.58
N ILE A 102 -3.01 0.93 15.61
CA ILE A 102 -1.77 1.72 15.67
C ILE A 102 -0.54 0.81 15.77
N ILE A 103 -0.60 -0.23 16.62
CA ILE A 103 0.50 -1.20 16.74
C ILE A 103 0.65 -1.94 15.41
N TYR A 104 -0.46 -2.36 14.80
CA TYR A 104 -0.44 -3.00 13.48
C TYR A 104 0.17 -2.08 12.41
N LEU A 105 -0.19 -0.78 12.38
CA LEU A 105 0.39 0.21 11.48
C LEU A 105 1.91 0.24 11.59
N LEU A 106 2.42 0.35 12.82
CA LEU A 106 3.85 0.40 13.10
C LEU A 106 4.56 -0.86 12.59
N VAL A 107 4.02 -2.03 12.92
CA VAL A 107 4.58 -3.32 12.48
C VAL A 107 4.56 -3.41 10.97
N ARG A 108 3.47 -2.99 10.33
CA ARG A 108 3.30 -3.05 8.88
C ARG A 108 4.29 -2.14 8.15
N GLU A 109 4.50 -0.94 8.66
CA GLU A 109 5.41 0.05 8.09
C GLU A 109 6.87 -0.37 8.24
N LEU A 110 7.27 -0.85 9.43
CA LEU A 110 8.62 -1.35 9.69
C LEU A 110 8.94 -2.59 8.84
N THR A 111 7.99 -3.52 8.73
CA THR A 111 8.18 -4.72 7.90
C THR A 111 8.26 -4.37 6.41
N ALA A 112 7.43 -3.44 5.93
CA ALA A 112 7.51 -2.94 4.56
C ALA A 112 8.85 -2.22 4.28
N ALA A 113 9.36 -1.42 5.23
CA ALA A 113 10.64 -0.70 5.09
C ALA A 113 11.85 -1.63 4.90
N VAL A 114 11.81 -2.83 5.47
CA VAL A 114 12.86 -3.85 5.27
C VAL A 114 12.56 -4.80 4.09
N GLY A 115 11.54 -4.51 3.29
CA GLY A 115 11.16 -5.28 2.10
C GLY A 115 10.22 -6.45 2.33
N LEU A 116 9.73 -6.66 3.55
CA LEU A 116 8.81 -7.74 3.89
C LEU A 116 7.35 -7.36 3.58
N THR A 117 7.12 -6.83 2.38
CA THR A 117 5.82 -6.35 1.90
C THR A 117 4.77 -7.47 1.83
N GLY A 118 5.21 -8.72 1.65
CA GLY A 118 4.37 -9.92 1.65
C GLY A 118 3.82 -10.37 3.02
N LEU A 119 4.24 -9.77 4.15
CA LEU A 119 3.77 -10.18 5.48
C LEU A 119 2.34 -9.71 5.82
N GLY A 120 1.93 -8.54 5.34
CA GLY A 120 0.59 -7.96 5.55
C GLY A 120 -0.35 -8.27 4.39
N GLY A 121 -1.33 -7.42 4.10
CA GLY A 121 -2.22 -7.62 2.95
C GLY A 121 -3.62 -8.10 3.31
N HIS A 122 -4.59 -7.69 2.48
CA HIS A 122 -6.02 -7.92 2.70
C HIS A 122 -6.42 -9.39 2.93
N PRO A 123 -6.07 -10.33 2.05
CA PRO A 123 -6.52 -11.72 2.18
C PRO A 123 -5.81 -12.49 3.30
N GLN A 124 -4.56 -12.14 3.60
CA GLN A 124 -3.69 -12.94 4.46
C GLN A 124 -3.56 -12.40 5.88
N MET A 125 -3.74 -11.10 6.10
CA MET A 125 -3.60 -10.47 7.41
C MET A 125 -4.88 -9.76 7.84
N VAL A 126 -5.40 -8.86 7.00
CA VAL A 126 -6.53 -8.01 7.39
C VAL A 126 -7.80 -8.82 7.64
N ARG A 127 -8.25 -9.61 6.66
CA ARG A 127 -9.52 -10.33 6.74
C ARG A 127 -9.55 -11.43 7.82
N PRO A 128 -8.56 -12.34 7.90
CA PRO A 128 -8.62 -13.45 8.86
C PRO A 128 -8.20 -13.06 10.27
N LEU A 129 -7.43 -11.98 10.47
CA LEU A 129 -6.82 -11.66 11.76
C LEU A 129 -7.12 -10.23 12.24
N ILE A 130 -6.68 -9.20 11.53
CA ILE A 130 -6.73 -7.82 12.06
C ILE A 130 -8.17 -7.30 12.22
N ALA A 131 -9.01 -7.54 11.22
CA ALA A 131 -10.42 -7.14 11.24
C ALA A 131 -11.19 -7.82 12.40
N PRO A 132 -11.17 -9.16 12.54
CA PRO A 132 -11.85 -9.82 13.67
C PRO A 132 -11.25 -9.43 15.03
N MET A 133 -9.94 -9.18 15.13
CA MET A 133 -9.34 -8.67 16.37
C MET A 133 -9.82 -7.26 16.71
N ALA A 134 -9.92 -6.36 15.71
CA ALA A 134 -10.43 -5.01 15.92
C ALA A 134 -11.92 -4.99 16.30
N GLU A 135 -12.72 -5.87 15.67
CA GLU A 135 -14.11 -6.12 16.04
C GLU A 135 -14.23 -6.65 17.47
N GLY A 136 -13.49 -7.71 17.82
CA GLY A 136 -13.48 -8.29 19.16
C GLY A 136 -13.01 -7.32 20.25
N ALA A 137 -12.01 -6.48 19.97
CA ALA A 137 -11.56 -5.44 20.90
C ALA A 137 -12.64 -4.38 21.17
N ALA A 138 -13.44 -4.03 20.15
CA ALA A 138 -14.57 -3.12 20.31
C ALA A 138 -15.78 -3.81 20.97
N GLU A 139 -16.10 -5.06 20.61
CA GLU A 139 -17.19 -5.85 21.21
C GLU A 139 -16.94 -6.10 22.71
N ASN A 140 -15.71 -6.42 23.11
CA ASN A 140 -15.34 -6.60 24.51
C ASN A 140 -15.55 -5.33 25.36
N ARG A 141 -15.47 -4.15 24.75
CA ARG A 141 -15.58 -2.87 25.46
C ARG A 141 -16.99 -2.31 25.47
N PHE A 142 -17.75 -2.49 24.40
CA PHE A 142 -19.05 -1.85 24.19
C PHE A 142 -20.22 -2.84 24.11
N GLY A 143 -19.96 -4.14 24.14
CA GLY A 143 -20.96 -5.17 23.87
C GLY A 143 -21.23 -5.33 22.38
N PRO A 144 -22.39 -5.90 21.99
CA PRO A 144 -22.70 -6.17 20.58
C PRO A 144 -22.67 -4.89 19.74
N LEU A 145 -21.92 -4.93 18.63
CA LEU A 145 -21.73 -3.78 17.75
C LEU A 145 -22.77 -3.77 16.61
N PRO A 146 -23.31 -2.60 16.24
CA PRO A 146 -24.07 -2.45 15.00
C PRO A 146 -23.23 -2.77 13.76
N ASP A 147 -23.87 -3.28 12.70
CA ASP A 147 -23.18 -3.64 11.45
C ASP A 147 -22.40 -2.47 10.83
N ALA A 148 -22.94 -1.25 10.90
CA ALA A 148 -22.26 -0.05 10.43
C ALA A 148 -20.90 0.16 11.12
N THR A 149 -20.83 -0.09 12.43
CA THR A 149 -19.59 0.01 13.22
C THR A 149 -18.62 -1.10 12.86
N ARG A 150 -19.12 -2.33 12.67
CA ARG A 150 -18.33 -3.48 12.23
C ARG A 150 -17.69 -3.25 10.87
N HIS A 151 -18.47 -2.82 9.87
CA HIS A 151 -17.96 -2.47 8.55
C HIS A 151 -16.95 -1.32 8.60
N ARG A 152 -17.13 -0.35 9.49
CA ARG A 152 -16.15 0.70 9.70
C ARG A 152 -14.84 0.15 10.26
N LEU A 153 -14.87 -0.74 11.25
CA LEU A 153 -13.66 -1.37 11.79
C LEU A 153 -12.90 -2.14 10.71
N ARG A 154 -13.61 -2.90 9.85
CA ARG A 154 -13.03 -3.56 8.67
C ARG A 154 -12.37 -2.56 7.71
N ALA A 155 -13.05 -1.46 7.42
CA ALA A 155 -12.53 -0.42 6.54
C ALA A 155 -11.27 0.25 7.12
N TYR A 156 -11.24 0.52 8.42
CA TYR A 156 -10.05 1.05 9.08
C TYR A 156 -8.91 0.03 9.13
N ALA A 157 -9.18 -1.25 9.38
CA ALA A 157 -8.17 -2.30 9.32
C ALA A 157 -7.54 -2.41 7.91
N ALA A 158 -8.38 -2.38 6.88
CA ALA A 158 -7.97 -2.36 5.48
C ALA A 158 -7.15 -1.09 5.13
N ALA A 159 -7.59 0.07 5.59
CA ALA A 159 -6.88 1.32 5.36
C ALA A 159 -5.51 1.34 6.06
N THR A 160 -5.42 0.83 7.29
CA THR A 160 -4.16 0.73 8.03
C THR A 160 -3.13 -0.14 7.33
N ASP A 161 -3.57 -1.28 6.76
CA ASP A 161 -2.67 -2.13 5.97
C ASP A 161 -2.12 -1.43 4.73
N ASN A 162 -2.98 -0.72 4.00
CA ASN A 162 -2.60 0.02 2.80
C ASN A 162 -1.64 1.17 3.12
N VAL A 163 -1.95 1.99 4.13
CA VAL A 163 -1.11 3.13 4.52
C VAL A 163 0.24 2.64 5.00
N GLY A 164 0.28 1.64 5.88
CA GLY A 164 1.55 1.08 6.38
C GLY A 164 2.41 0.47 5.28
N LEU A 165 1.79 -0.26 4.33
CA LEU A 165 2.53 -0.81 3.19
C LEU A 165 3.06 0.30 2.28
N PHE A 166 2.19 1.21 1.84
CA PHE A 166 2.51 2.21 0.82
C PHE A 166 3.67 3.11 1.25
N PHE A 167 3.59 3.68 2.45
CA PHE A 167 4.63 4.58 2.93
C PHE A 167 5.85 3.85 3.52
N GLY A 168 5.68 2.61 3.99
CA GLY A 168 6.80 1.79 4.45
C GLY A 168 7.67 1.30 3.29
N GLU A 169 7.05 0.87 2.18
CA GLU A 169 7.77 0.38 0.98
C GLU A 169 8.67 1.45 0.35
N ASP A 170 8.32 2.74 0.48
CA ASP A 170 9.14 3.85 -0.01
C ASP A 170 10.52 3.96 0.67
N ILE A 171 10.72 3.34 1.84
CA ILE A 171 12.03 3.26 2.53
C ILE A 171 12.85 2.06 2.02
N PHE A 172 12.22 1.10 1.34
CA PHE A 172 12.90 -0.09 0.87
C PHE A 172 13.72 0.18 -0.39
N VAL A 173 15.04 0.02 -0.29
CA VAL A 173 16.00 0.36 -1.37
C VAL A 173 15.74 -0.37 -2.69
N ALA A 174 15.19 -1.58 -2.63
CA ALA A 174 14.87 -2.40 -3.79
C ALA A 174 13.47 -2.11 -4.39
N PHE A 175 12.81 -1.04 -3.96
CA PHE A 175 11.57 -0.59 -4.54
C PHE A 175 11.77 -0.04 -5.97
N GLY A 176 10.89 -0.45 -6.89
CA GLY A 176 11.03 -0.17 -8.31
C GLY A 176 11.07 1.33 -8.66
N ALA A 177 10.35 2.16 -7.91
CA ALA A 177 10.35 3.61 -8.15
C ALA A 177 11.71 4.25 -7.82
N ILE A 178 12.37 3.83 -6.74
CA ILE A 178 13.71 4.32 -6.36
C ILE A 178 14.72 4.03 -7.46
N VAL A 179 14.67 2.80 -7.97
CA VAL A 179 15.50 2.35 -9.09
C VAL A 179 15.30 3.21 -10.33
N LEU A 180 14.05 3.52 -10.68
CA LEU A 180 13.72 4.36 -11.83
C LEU A 180 14.27 5.78 -11.62
N MET A 181 14.07 6.37 -10.45
CA MET A 181 14.57 7.71 -10.12
C MET A 181 16.10 7.79 -10.19
N VAL A 182 16.81 6.81 -9.62
CA VAL A 182 18.28 6.76 -9.65
C VAL A 182 18.79 6.59 -11.07
N THR A 183 18.11 5.78 -11.90
CA THR A 183 18.47 5.61 -13.32
C THR A 183 18.35 6.92 -14.08
N PHE A 184 17.23 7.62 -13.89
CA PHE A 184 16.96 8.90 -14.53
C PHE A 184 17.98 9.98 -14.10
N LEU A 185 18.26 10.10 -12.80
CA LEU A 185 19.27 11.03 -12.27
C LEU A 185 20.65 10.75 -12.85
N LYS A 186 21.02 9.47 -12.95
CA LYS A 186 22.29 9.04 -13.55
C LYS A 186 22.39 9.44 -15.02
N GLU A 187 21.30 9.34 -15.79
CA GLU A 187 21.26 9.80 -17.18
C GLU A 187 21.39 11.32 -17.30
N ALA A 188 20.89 12.07 -16.31
CA ALA A 188 21.08 13.52 -16.21
C ALA A 188 22.47 13.95 -15.67
N GLY A 189 23.39 12.99 -15.43
CA GLY A 189 24.72 13.26 -14.91
C GLY A 189 24.81 13.43 -13.38
N ILE A 190 23.71 13.15 -12.65
CA ILE A 190 23.65 13.23 -11.19
C ILE A 190 23.77 11.81 -10.62
N VAL A 191 24.90 11.52 -9.99
CA VAL A 191 25.13 10.22 -9.36
C VAL A 191 24.65 10.25 -7.92
N VAL A 192 23.58 9.49 -7.63
CA VAL A 192 23.03 9.33 -6.28
C VAL A 192 22.96 7.84 -5.96
N GLU A 193 23.34 7.47 -4.75
CA GLU A 193 23.20 6.10 -4.28
C GLU A 193 21.73 5.80 -3.93
N PRO A 194 21.18 4.63 -4.30
CA PRO A 194 19.80 4.25 -3.97
C PRO A 194 19.44 4.35 -2.49
N MET A 195 20.41 4.05 -1.61
CA MET A 195 20.23 4.15 -0.15
C MET A 195 19.91 5.59 0.28
N HIS A 196 20.58 6.58 -0.31
CA HIS A 196 20.34 7.99 0.02
C HIS A 196 18.92 8.40 -0.35
N VAL A 197 18.43 7.97 -1.52
CA VAL A 197 17.05 8.24 -1.95
C VAL A 197 16.04 7.55 -1.02
N ALA A 198 16.30 6.30 -0.64
CA ALA A 198 15.42 5.53 0.24
C ALA A 198 15.29 6.15 1.65
N LEU A 199 16.40 6.66 2.22
CA LEU A 199 16.39 7.31 3.53
C LEU A 199 15.53 8.57 3.56
N TRP A 200 15.37 9.26 2.42
CA TRP A 200 14.45 10.40 2.29
C TRP A 200 12.97 10.00 2.30
N GLY A 201 12.64 8.71 2.24
CA GLY A 201 11.29 8.19 2.51
C GLY A 201 10.92 8.25 3.99
N ILE A 202 11.90 8.23 4.91
CA ILE A 202 11.66 8.16 6.36
C ILE A 202 10.81 9.34 6.89
N PRO A 203 11.07 10.61 6.53
CA PRO A 203 10.23 11.72 6.99
C PRO A 203 8.77 11.61 6.54
N THR A 204 8.55 11.10 5.32
CA THR A 204 7.20 10.89 4.75
C THR A 204 6.48 9.77 5.48
N ALA A 205 7.15 8.64 5.70
CA ALA A 205 6.63 7.51 6.44
C ALA A 205 6.26 7.89 7.88
N LEU A 206 7.16 8.57 8.59
CA LEU A 206 6.89 9.08 9.93
C LEU A 206 5.69 10.04 9.96
N SER A 207 5.55 10.91 8.96
CA SER A 207 4.39 11.80 8.84
C SER A 207 3.11 10.99 8.63
N ALA A 208 3.13 9.98 7.76
CA ALA A 208 1.99 9.10 7.53
C ALA A 208 1.61 8.31 8.79
N PHE A 209 2.59 7.78 9.53
CA PHE A 209 2.40 7.12 10.81
C PHE A 209 1.72 8.03 11.82
N LEU A 210 2.20 9.26 11.98
CA LEU A 210 1.62 10.22 12.93
C LEU A 210 0.19 10.62 12.54
N ILE A 211 -0.04 10.93 11.26
CA ILE A 211 -1.36 11.36 10.75
C ILE A 211 -2.37 10.21 10.87
N HIS A 212 -2.03 9.02 10.38
CA HIS A 212 -2.95 7.89 10.40
C HIS A 212 -3.09 7.30 11.80
N GLY A 213 -2.01 7.28 12.59
CA GLY A 213 -2.05 6.94 14.02
C GLY A 213 -2.98 7.86 14.80
N PHE A 214 -2.94 9.17 14.53
CA PHE A 214 -3.89 10.12 15.12
C PHE A 214 -5.34 9.86 14.69
N ARG A 215 -5.59 9.51 13.42
CA ARG A 215 -6.93 9.12 12.93
C ARG A 215 -7.44 7.86 13.63
N LEU A 216 -6.57 6.89 13.91
CA LEU A 216 -6.90 5.65 14.64
C LEU A 216 -7.15 5.91 16.14
N TRP A 217 -6.43 6.85 16.74
CA TRP A 217 -6.75 7.31 18.09
C TRP A 217 -8.11 8.03 18.15
N LEU A 218 -8.43 8.84 17.14
CA LEU A 218 -9.73 9.51 17.04
C LEU A 218 -10.88 8.51 16.79
N LEU A 219 -10.60 7.37 16.13
CA LEU A 219 -11.56 6.28 15.94
C LEU A 219 -12.06 5.75 17.29
N ASP A 220 -11.18 5.55 18.28
CA ASP A 220 -11.60 5.10 19.62
C ASP A 220 -12.57 6.10 20.26
N ARG A 221 -12.27 7.41 20.19
CA ARG A 221 -13.15 8.47 20.70
C ARG A 221 -14.49 8.50 19.97
N ARG A 222 -14.48 8.23 18.65
CA ARG A 222 -15.70 8.18 17.84
C ARG A 222 -16.57 6.98 18.21
N LEU A 223 -15.96 5.81 18.39
CA LEU A 223 -16.65 4.60 18.84
C LEU A 223 -17.30 4.83 20.22
N GLU A 224 -16.59 5.44 21.16
CA GLU A 224 -17.14 5.78 22.48
C GLU A 224 -18.37 6.68 22.38
N ARG A 225 -18.34 7.72 21.55
CA ARG A 225 -19.46 8.65 21.38
C ARG A 225 -20.67 7.97 20.74
N GLU A 226 -20.46 7.20 19.67
CA GLU A 226 -21.53 6.51 18.97
C GLU A 226 -22.18 5.43 19.84
N MET A 227 -21.38 4.64 20.55
CA MET A 227 -21.90 3.62 21.46
C MET A 227 -22.65 4.25 22.64
N ARG A 228 -22.14 5.34 23.24
CA ARG A 228 -22.87 6.08 24.28
C ARG A 228 -24.20 6.65 23.79
N ALA A 229 -24.25 7.18 22.56
CA ALA A 229 -25.49 7.71 21.99
C ALA A 229 -26.55 6.61 21.76
N LEU A 230 -26.11 5.38 21.45
CA LEU A 230 -26.99 4.22 21.29
C LEU A 230 -27.47 3.63 22.62
N THR A 231 -26.64 3.69 23.66
CA THR A 231 -26.99 3.24 25.02
C THR A 231 -27.74 4.29 25.85
N ALA A 232 -27.69 5.57 25.46
CA ALA A 232 -28.42 6.64 26.13
C ALA A 232 -29.93 6.29 26.13
N PRO A 233 -30.58 6.31 27.31
CA PRO A 233 -31.95 5.85 27.40
C PRO A 233 -32.82 6.69 26.48
N ARG A 234 -33.63 6.00 25.67
CA ARG A 234 -34.72 6.54 24.84
C ARG A 234 -35.87 7.07 25.74
N ALA A 235 -35.53 7.78 26.81
CA ALA A 235 -36.41 8.20 27.89
C ALA A 235 -37.33 9.39 27.53
N ALA A 236 -37.13 10.00 26.35
CA ALA A 236 -37.94 11.15 25.93
C ALA A 236 -39.22 10.78 25.16
N ASN A 237 -39.39 9.53 24.71
CA ASN A 237 -40.56 9.13 23.90
C ASN A 237 -41.57 8.23 24.65
N ALA A 238 -41.27 7.78 25.86
CA ALA A 238 -42.21 7.00 26.68
C ALA A 238 -43.13 7.90 27.54
N THR A 239 -42.66 9.09 27.92
CA THR A 239 -43.43 10.07 28.71
C THR A 239 -44.53 10.77 27.92
N THR A 240 -44.39 10.90 26.60
CA THR A 240 -45.43 11.47 25.73
C THR A 240 -46.53 10.46 25.38
N ALA A 241 -46.21 9.18 25.30
CA ALA A 241 -47.21 8.13 25.05
C ALA A 241 -48.08 7.84 26.29
N ALA A 242 -47.51 7.87 27.50
CA ALA A 242 -48.26 7.70 28.74
C ALA A 242 -49.16 8.91 29.08
N ALA A 243 -48.77 10.12 28.66
CA ALA A 243 -49.59 11.32 28.83
C ALA A 243 -50.78 11.40 27.84
N ALA A 244 -50.66 10.79 26.66
CA ALA A 244 -51.74 10.74 25.68
C ALA A 244 -52.84 9.72 26.05
N ASP A 245 -52.51 8.65 26.78
CA ASP A 245 -53.46 7.61 27.20
C ASP A 245 -54.31 8.02 28.42
N GLN A 246 -53.83 8.96 29.25
CA GLN A 246 -54.58 9.47 30.42
C GLN A 246 -55.52 10.64 30.10
N GLY A 247 -55.43 11.24 28.92
CA GLY A 247 -56.28 12.37 28.50
C GLY A 247 -57.61 11.98 27.84
N GLY A 248 -57.88 10.69 27.62
CA GLY A 248 -59.06 10.19 26.89
C GLY A 248 -60.22 9.70 27.77
N ARG A 249 -60.16 9.88 29.09
CA ARG A 249 -61.23 9.51 30.03
C ARG A 249 -61.68 10.73 30.84
N ALA A 250 -62.45 11.61 30.20
CA ALA A 250 -63.29 12.62 30.85
C ALA A 250 -64.53 12.85 29.99
#